data_AF-A0A951D0D5-F1
#
_entry.id   AF-A0A951D0D5-F1
#
_cell.length_a   1.000
_cell.length_b   1.000
_cell.length_c   1.000
_cell.angle_alpha   90.00
_cell.angle_beta   90.00
_cell.angle_gamma   90.00
#
_symmetry.space_group_name_H-M   'P 1'
#
loop_
_entity.id
_entity.type
_entity.pdbx_description
1 polymer ?
#
loop_
_entity_poly.entity_id
_entity_poly.type
_entity_poly.pdbx_seq_one_letter_code
_entity_poly.pdbx_strand_id
1 'polypeptide(L)'
;MSRLRACLLALFVCVAASGILAPGAAAERNGLALTPPMGWNDWYSNYCGVSAGLVEQTAQTMVSDGMKAAGYQYVNIDDCWMAPARDGAGNLVADATRFPGGIKAVA
;
A
#
# COMPACT_ATOMS: atom_id res chain seq x y z
N MET A 1 47.97 19.91 -25.17
CA MET A 1 47.19 18.66 -25.32
C MET A 1 47.26 17.73 -24.10
N SER A 2 48.35 17.67 -23.33
CA SER A 2 48.44 16.74 -22.16
C SER A 2 47.60 17.16 -20.95
N ARG A 3 47.49 18.47 -20.66
CA ARG A 3 46.71 19.00 -19.52
C ARG A 3 45.19 18.79 -19.67
N LEU A 4 44.67 18.84 -20.89
CA LEU A 4 43.24 18.64 -21.17
C LEU A 4 42.81 17.17 -21.01
N ARG A 5 43.69 16.22 -21.39
CA ARG A 5 43.47 14.78 -21.16
C ARG A 5 43.50 14.42 -19.68
N ALA A 6 44.39 15.05 -18.90
CA ALA A 6 44.45 14.85 -17.45
C ALA A 6 43.20 15.38 -16.74
N CYS A 7 42.68 16.56 -17.12
CA CYS A 7 41.42 17.08 -16.56
C CYS A 7 40.20 16.22 -16.91
N LEU A 8 40.12 15.73 -18.16
CA LEU A 8 39.02 14.86 -18.59
C LEU A 8 39.03 13.51 -17.86
N LEU A 9 40.22 12.93 -17.61
CA LEU A 9 40.36 11.70 -16.83
C LEU A 9 39.99 11.91 -15.36
N ALA A 10 40.41 13.02 -14.75
CA ALA A 10 40.09 13.36 -13.37
C ALA A 10 38.58 13.60 -13.16
N LEU A 11 37.92 14.25 -14.12
CA LEU A 11 36.47 14.47 -14.09
C LEU A 11 35.69 13.15 -14.21
N PHE A 12 36.16 12.21 -15.04
CA PHE A 12 35.57 10.88 -15.17
C PHE A 12 35.66 10.05 -13.88
N VAL A 13 36.80 10.13 -13.18
CA VAL A 13 37.00 9.43 -11.89
C VAL A 13 36.09 10.02 -10.79
N CYS A 14 35.92 11.35 -10.74
CA CYS A 14 35.03 11.99 -9.75
C CYS A 14 33.55 11.65 -9.98
N VAL A 15 33.09 11.55 -11.24
CA VAL A 15 31.70 11.17 -11.55
C VAL A 15 31.44 9.69 -11.23
N ALA A 16 32.40 8.80 -11.51
CA ALA A 16 32.30 7.39 -11.14
C ALA A 16 32.27 7.16 -9.62
N ALA A 17 33.04 7.94 -8.84
CA ALA A 17 33.06 7.85 -7.38
C ALA A 17 31.76 8.32 -6.73
N SER A 18 31.07 9.29 -7.34
CA SER A 18 29.81 9.86 -6.81
C SER A 18 28.63 8.89 -6.87
N GLY A 19 28.63 7.92 -7.79
CA GLY A 19 27.58 6.91 -7.91
C GLY A 19 27.65 5.76 -6.89
N ILE A 20 28.75 5.65 -6.15
CA ILE A 20 29.03 4.51 -5.25
C ILE A 20 28.54 4.77 -3.82
N LEU A 21 28.24 6.03 -3.47
CA LEU A 21 27.90 6.44 -2.09
C LEU A 21 26.41 6.62 -1.83
N ALA A 22 25.53 6.29 -2.78
CA ALA A 22 24.10 6.25 -2.49
C ALA A 22 23.84 5.10 -1.50
N PRO A 23 23.23 5.36 -0.32
CA PRO A 23 22.77 4.28 0.53
C PRO A 23 21.86 3.36 -0.29
N GLY A 24 22.12 2.05 -0.25
CA GLY A 24 21.18 1.10 -0.82
C GLY A 24 19.80 1.31 -0.22
N ALA A 25 18.75 1.15 -1.03
CA ALA A 25 17.37 1.27 -0.54
C ALA A 25 17.18 0.36 0.68
N ALA A 26 16.87 0.97 1.83
CA ALA A 26 16.53 0.25 3.04
C ALA A 26 15.07 -0.23 2.92
N ALA A 27 14.89 -1.51 2.66
CA ALA A 27 13.58 -2.15 2.66
C ALA A 27 13.42 -3.02 3.92
N GLU A 28 12.21 -3.04 4.46
CA GLU A 28 11.84 -3.95 5.54
C GLU A 28 11.97 -5.41 5.08
N ARG A 29 12.67 -6.24 5.87
CA ARG A 29 12.94 -7.64 5.53
C ARG A 29 11.92 -8.60 6.16
N ASN A 30 10.64 -8.28 6.05
CA ASN A 30 9.55 -9.09 6.59
C ASN A 30 8.97 -10.11 5.58
N GLY A 31 9.51 -10.16 4.36
CA GLY A 31 9.07 -11.08 3.30
C GLY A 31 7.82 -10.64 2.54
N LEU A 32 7.28 -9.45 2.83
CA LEU A 32 6.12 -8.87 2.14
C LEU A 32 6.55 -7.80 1.12
N ALA A 33 5.62 -7.39 0.25
CA ALA A 33 5.79 -6.29 -0.70
C ALA A 33 7.07 -6.38 -1.57
N LEU A 34 7.50 -7.59 -1.96
CA LEU A 34 8.61 -7.81 -2.89
C LEU A 34 8.34 -7.23 -4.28
N THR A 35 7.07 -7.08 -4.63
CA THR A 35 6.57 -6.25 -5.72
C THR A 35 5.59 -5.22 -5.15
N PRO A 36 5.33 -4.09 -5.84
CA PRO A 36 4.31 -3.15 -5.40
C PRO A 36 2.97 -3.86 -5.15
N PRO A 37 2.31 -3.65 -3.99
CA PRO A 37 1.01 -4.25 -3.72
C PRO A 37 -0.04 -3.65 -4.67
N MET A 38 -0.89 -4.52 -5.22
CA MET A 38 -1.95 -4.14 -6.14
C MET A 38 -3.30 -4.45 -5.52
N GLY A 39 -4.24 -3.51 -5.56
CA GLY A 39 -5.53 -3.66 -4.93
C GLY A 39 -6.46 -2.47 -5.16
N TRP A 40 -7.49 -2.42 -4.34
CA TRP A 40 -8.49 -1.35 -4.30
C TRP A 40 -8.56 -0.75 -2.89
N ASN A 41 -8.97 0.52 -2.82
CA ASN A 41 -9.24 1.24 -1.58
C ASN A 41 -10.56 2.00 -1.74
N ASP A 42 -11.40 2.01 -0.71
CA ASP A 42 -12.76 2.53 -0.81
C ASP A 42 -12.86 4.07 -0.78
N TRP A 43 -11.85 4.77 -0.25
CA TRP A 43 -11.94 6.18 0.12
C TRP A 43 -12.34 7.09 -1.03
N TYR A 44 -11.66 6.98 -2.17
CA TYR A 44 -11.84 7.91 -3.29
C TYR A 44 -13.28 7.95 -3.82
N SER A 45 -13.97 6.80 -3.78
CA SER A 45 -15.32 6.67 -4.32
C SER A 45 -16.41 6.73 -3.25
N ASN A 46 -16.09 6.43 -1.99
CA ASN A 46 -17.11 6.18 -0.96
C ASN A 46 -17.00 7.07 0.28
N TYR A 47 -15.84 7.65 0.58
CA TYR A 47 -15.59 8.35 1.85
C TYR A 47 -16.09 7.49 3.05
N CYS A 48 -16.90 8.03 3.96
CA CYS A 48 -17.48 7.28 5.07
C CYS A 48 -18.65 6.32 4.70
N GLY A 49 -18.90 6.08 3.41
CA GLY A 49 -19.91 5.16 2.89
C GLY A 49 -19.52 3.68 2.94
N VAL A 50 -18.42 3.35 3.63
CA VAL A 50 -17.91 1.98 3.76
C VAL A 50 -18.86 1.08 4.57
N SER A 51 -18.97 -0.18 4.17
CA SER A 51 -19.79 -1.20 4.85
C SER A 51 -19.32 -2.62 4.51
N ALA A 52 -19.74 -3.61 5.29
CA ALA A 52 -19.46 -5.02 5.02
C ALA A 52 -19.93 -5.44 3.61
N GLY A 53 -21.14 -5.03 3.22
CA GLY A 53 -21.70 -5.34 1.90
C GLY A 53 -20.89 -4.73 0.75
N LEU A 54 -20.38 -3.49 0.91
CA LEU A 54 -19.50 -2.87 -0.08
C LEU A 54 -18.20 -3.67 -0.24
N VAL A 55 -17.57 -4.05 0.88
CA VAL A 55 -16.31 -4.81 0.88
C VAL A 55 -16.49 -6.17 0.19
N GLU A 56 -17.54 -6.92 0.55
CA GLU A 56 -17.86 -8.22 -0.05
C GLU A 56 -18.16 -8.09 -1.55
N GLN A 57 -18.98 -7.12 -1.94
CA GLN A 57 -19.33 -6.90 -3.35
C GLN A 57 -18.11 -6.49 -4.18
N THR A 58 -17.25 -5.61 -3.66
CA THR A 58 -16.00 -5.22 -4.33
C THR A 58 -15.08 -6.42 -4.50
N ALA A 59 -14.89 -7.24 -3.46
CA ALA A 59 -14.07 -8.45 -3.55
C ALA A 59 -14.60 -9.43 -4.60
N GLN A 60 -15.92 -9.65 -4.66
CA GLN A 60 -16.56 -10.49 -5.68
C GLN A 60 -16.40 -9.88 -7.09
N THR A 61 -16.55 -8.56 -7.21
CA THR A 61 -16.42 -7.85 -8.48
C THR A 61 -15.02 -8.01 -9.04
N MET A 62 -13.98 -7.77 -8.22
CA MET A 62 -12.57 -7.95 -8.58
C MET A 62 -12.26 -9.37 -9.08
N VAL A 63 -12.98 -10.39 -8.60
CA VAL A 63 -12.86 -11.76 -9.13
C VAL A 63 -13.52 -11.87 -10.49
N SER A 64 -14.76 -11.37 -10.62
CA SER A 64 -15.60 -11.56 -11.80
C SER A 64 -15.17 -10.73 -13.01
N ASP A 65 -14.54 -9.58 -12.79
CA ASP A 65 -14.12 -8.63 -13.85
C ASP A 65 -12.66 -8.85 -14.32
N GLY A 66 -11.94 -9.78 -13.68
CA GLY A 66 -10.58 -10.13 -14.03
C GLY A 66 -9.49 -9.33 -13.29
N MET A 67 -9.82 -8.37 -12.43
CA MET A 67 -8.82 -7.64 -11.65
C MET A 67 -7.94 -8.57 -10.79
N LYS A 68 -8.54 -9.57 -10.14
CA LYS A 68 -7.80 -10.58 -9.37
C LYS A 68 -6.83 -11.36 -10.26
N ALA A 69 -7.27 -11.74 -11.46
CA ALA A 69 -6.42 -12.45 -12.42
C ALA A 69 -5.28 -11.56 -12.94
N ALA A 70 -5.49 -10.24 -13.01
CA ALA A 70 -4.48 -9.25 -13.36
C ALA A 70 -3.52 -8.89 -12.20
N GLY A 71 -3.71 -9.45 -10.99
CA GLY A 71 -2.81 -9.28 -9.85
C GLY A 71 -3.30 -8.37 -8.74
N TYR A 72 -4.53 -7.82 -8.82
CA TYR A 72 -5.11 -7.01 -7.74
C TYR A 72 -5.64 -7.93 -6.62
N GLN A 73 -5.00 -7.90 -5.45
CA GLN A 73 -5.21 -8.88 -4.37
C GLN A 73 -5.68 -8.27 -3.04
N TYR A 74 -5.53 -6.96 -2.86
CA TYR A 74 -5.90 -6.28 -1.62
C TYR A 74 -7.21 -5.50 -1.76
N VAL A 75 -8.11 -5.65 -0.78
CA VAL A 75 -9.33 -4.84 -0.62
C VAL A 75 -9.16 -4.04 0.67
N ASN A 76 -8.80 -2.77 0.54
CA ASN A 76 -8.45 -1.93 1.67
C ASN A 76 -9.68 -1.14 2.14
N ILE A 77 -10.04 -1.35 3.41
CA ILE A 77 -10.99 -0.54 4.16
C ILE A 77 -10.22 0.67 4.70
N ASP A 78 -10.66 1.88 4.35
CA ASP A 78 -10.08 3.14 4.79
C ASP A 78 -10.77 3.63 6.09
N ASP A 79 -10.95 4.94 6.27
CA ASP A 79 -11.52 5.52 7.47
C ASP A 79 -13.03 5.22 7.66
N CYS A 80 -13.57 5.60 8.83
CA CYS A 80 -14.99 5.52 9.20
C CYS A 80 -15.55 4.09 9.38
N TRP A 81 -14.71 3.04 9.41
CA TRP A 81 -15.15 1.66 9.69
C TRP A 81 -15.47 1.41 11.17
N MET A 82 -14.81 2.14 12.07
CA MET A 82 -14.92 1.96 13.51
C MET A 82 -16.14 2.70 14.09
N ALA A 83 -16.63 2.21 15.22
CA ALA A 83 -17.65 2.94 15.98
C ALA A 83 -17.06 4.24 16.56
N PRO A 84 -17.89 5.24 16.90
CA PRO A 84 -17.43 6.51 17.45
C PRO A 84 -16.69 6.40 18.80
N ALA A 85 -16.91 5.29 19.52
CA ALA A 85 -16.30 5.03 20.82
C ALA A 85 -15.65 3.65 20.86
N ARG A 86 -14.59 3.55 21.66
CA ARG A 86 -13.96 2.27 22.03
C ARG A 86 -14.86 1.49 22.99
N ASP A 87 -14.64 0.19 23.10
CA ASP A 87 -15.30 -0.62 24.13
C ASP A 87 -14.80 -0.27 25.55
N GLY A 88 -15.40 -0.90 26.57
CA GLY A 88 -15.02 -0.68 27.97
C GLY A 88 -13.59 -1.09 28.33
N ALA A 89 -12.91 -1.86 27.47
CA ALA A 89 -11.50 -2.24 27.62
C ALA A 89 -10.55 -1.35 26.79
N GLY A 90 -11.08 -0.37 26.05
CA GLY A 90 -10.31 0.55 25.22
C GLY A 90 -9.99 0.00 23.82
N ASN A 91 -10.59 -1.10 23.39
CA ASN A 91 -10.38 -1.64 22.04
C ASN A 91 -11.16 -0.84 20.99
N LEU A 92 -10.63 -0.77 19.77
CA LEU A 92 -11.41 -0.35 18.62
C LEU A 92 -12.48 -1.41 18.35
N VAL A 93 -13.70 -0.96 18.09
CA VAL A 93 -14.83 -1.79 17.70
C VAL A 93 -15.36 -1.31 16.36
N ALA A 94 -15.82 -2.22 15.53
CA ALA A 94 -16.42 -1.87 14.25
C ALA A 94 -17.77 -1.17 14.48
N ASP A 95 -18.14 -0.25 13.60
CA ASP A 95 -19.48 0.34 13.61
C ASP A 95 -20.52 -0.77 13.33
N ALA A 96 -21.43 -1.00 14.26
CA ALA A 96 -22.37 -2.12 14.19
C ALA A 96 -23.43 -1.97 13.07
N THR A 97 -23.61 -0.77 12.53
CA THR A 97 -24.51 -0.53 11.38
C THR A 97 -23.79 -0.85 10.08
N ARG A 98 -22.52 -0.42 9.94
CA ARG A 98 -21.71 -0.67 8.74
C ARG A 98 -21.19 -2.11 8.67
N PHE A 99 -20.82 -2.68 9.81
CA PHE A 99 -20.20 -4.00 9.97
C PHE A 99 -20.91 -4.80 11.07
N PRO A 100 -22.14 -5.29 10.83
CA PRO A 100 -22.92 -6.02 11.84
C PRO A 100 -22.26 -7.33 12.32
N GLY A 101 -21.42 -7.96 11.48
CA GLY A 101 -20.61 -9.12 11.85
C GLY A 101 -19.20 -8.77 12.39
N GLY A 102 -18.88 -7.48 12.50
CA GLY A 102 -17.53 -6.98 12.75
C GLY A 102 -16.57 -7.17 11.56
N ILE A 103 -15.35 -6.64 11.68
CA ILE A 103 -14.33 -6.74 10.61
C ILE A 103 -13.93 -8.19 10.33
N LYS A 104 -13.93 -9.05 11.34
CA LYS A 104 -13.58 -10.47 11.18
C LYS A 104 -14.52 -11.22 10.21
N ALA A 105 -15.77 -10.78 10.07
CA ALA A 105 -16.73 -11.42 9.17
C ALA A 105 -16.43 -11.18 7.68
N VAL A 106 -15.67 -10.12 7.37
CA VAL A 106 -15.31 -9.74 5.99
C VAL A 106 -13.83 -9.93 5.67
N ALA A 107 -13.09 -10.62 6.54
CA ALA A 107 -11.65 -10.87 6.41
C ALA A 107 -11.34 -12.20 5.69
#